data_AF-A0AAW1S373-F1
#
_entry.id   AF-A0AAW1S373-F1
#
_cell.length_a   1.000
_cell.length_b   1.000
_cell.length_c   1.000
_cell.angle_alpha   90.00
_cell.angle_beta   90.00
_cell.angle_gamma   90.00
#
_symmetry.space_group_name_H-M   'P 1'
#
loop_
_entity.id
_entity.type
_entity.pdbx_description
1 polymer ?
#
loop_
_entity_poly.entity_id
_entity_poly.type
_entity_poly.pdbx_seq_one_letter_code
_entity_poly.pdbx_strand_id
1 'polypeptide(L)'
;MPELLFPLVVIASAEAVLALLLLAPHPVNSPAIGLCRSTQAATGKTVLYTIGIVLGFLVMSPLYDLSRLSTRSLTTEWERTQTQGAISYSWLSAMLILGCLLGLFVLRRFGLILRQQALLKMSEGALLKQVKGLQAAYTKILDEQPGAGKGSSAPSSTNQADSTYLKNELREAQEAQRLAETAKHEAENNVQAIKNQSKGLEKEYDRLLAENDDLKQQLARFQPSFGANAAGGRKDR
;
A
#
# COMPACT_ATOMS: atom_id res chain seq x y z
N MET A 1 25.38 -23.68 0.32
CA MET A 1 24.20 -22.96 -0.21
C MET A 1 22.94 -23.82 -0.49
N PRO A 2 22.94 -25.17 -0.66
CA PRO A 2 21.69 -25.90 -0.96
C PRO A 2 20.74 -26.01 0.24
N GLU A 3 21.28 -25.98 1.47
CA GLU A 3 20.53 -26.03 2.73
C GLU A 3 19.47 -24.91 2.87
N LEU A 4 19.75 -23.73 2.31
CA LEU A 4 18.86 -22.55 2.40
C LEU A 4 17.83 -22.50 1.27
N LEU A 5 18.01 -23.28 0.21
CA LEU A 5 17.11 -23.26 -0.95
C LEU A 5 15.78 -23.95 -0.61
N PHE A 6 15.83 -25.08 0.10
CA PHE A 6 14.64 -25.81 0.53
C PHE A 6 13.68 -24.95 1.38
N PRO A 7 14.10 -24.30 2.48
CA PRO A 7 13.19 -23.47 3.28
C PRO A 7 12.65 -22.28 2.48
N LEU A 8 13.44 -21.71 1.57
CA LEU A 8 13.02 -20.56 0.76
C LEU A 8 11.98 -20.94 -0.29
N VAL A 9 12.09 -22.14 -0.88
CA VAL A 9 11.06 -22.69 -1.78
C VAL A 9 9.77 -22.99 -1.01
N VAL A 10 9.87 -23.52 0.22
CA VAL A 10 8.70 -23.75 1.08
C VAL A 10 8.00 -22.42 1.40
N ILE A 11 8.76 -21.38 1.75
CA ILE A 11 8.19 -20.05 2.02
C ILE A 11 7.54 -19.46 0.76
N ALA A 12 8.23 -19.49 -0.38
CA ALA A 12 7.72 -18.96 -1.63
C ALA A 12 6.45 -19.70 -2.11
N SER A 13 6.40 -21.02 -1.95
CA SER A 13 5.21 -21.81 -2.30
C SER A 13 4.05 -21.55 -1.34
N ALA A 14 4.30 -21.43 -0.04
CA ALA A 14 3.28 -21.04 0.94
C ALA A 14 2.70 -19.65 0.61
N GLU A 15 3.55 -18.71 0.23
CA GLU A 15 3.15 -17.36 -0.19
C GLU A 15 2.34 -17.38 -1.50
N ALA A 16 2.76 -18.16 -2.49
CA ALA A 16 2.03 -18.34 -3.74
C ALA A 16 0.64 -18.95 -3.50
N VAL A 17 0.53 -19.94 -2.61
CA VAL A 17 -0.75 -20.52 -2.20
C VAL A 17 -1.62 -19.48 -1.51
N LEU A 18 -1.05 -18.65 -0.64
CA LEU A 18 -1.79 -17.61 0.08
C LEU A 18 -2.28 -16.51 -0.88
N ALA A 19 -1.47 -16.13 -1.87
CA ALA A 19 -1.84 -15.20 -2.94
C ALA A 19 -2.95 -15.77 -3.83
N LEU A 20 -2.85 -17.05 -4.22
CA LEU A 20 -3.88 -17.75 -5.00
C LEU A 20 -5.19 -17.86 -4.22
N LEU A 21 -5.12 -18.16 -2.92
CA LEU A 21 -6.27 -18.23 -2.03
C LEU A 21 -6.94 -16.87 -1.85
N LEU A 22 -6.18 -15.77 -1.93
CA LEU A 22 -6.72 -14.40 -1.94
C LEU A 22 -7.46 -14.06 -3.24
N LEU A 23 -7.03 -14.62 -4.38
CA LEU A 23 -7.64 -14.38 -5.70
C LEU A 23 -8.96 -15.14 -5.87
N ALA A 24 -9.21 -16.18 -5.06
CA ALA A 24 -10.41 -16.99 -5.12
C ALA A 24 -11.67 -16.19 -4.72
N PRO A 25 -12.83 -16.49 -5.36
CA PRO A 25 -14.11 -15.87 -5.01
C PRO A 25 -14.51 -16.16 -3.56
N HIS A 26 -15.19 -15.20 -2.94
CA HIS A 26 -15.69 -15.29 -1.56
C HIS A 26 -16.74 -16.41 -1.49
N PRO A 27 -16.41 -17.59 -0.92
CA PRO A 27 -16.12 -17.78 0.51
C PRO A 27 -14.75 -18.41 0.87
N VAL A 28 -13.96 -18.85 -0.11
CA VAL A 28 -12.74 -19.66 0.09
C VAL A 28 -11.56 -18.84 0.66
N ASN A 29 -11.58 -17.52 0.45
CA ASN A 29 -10.55 -16.59 0.91
C ASN A 29 -10.68 -16.17 2.40
N SER A 30 -11.73 -16.61 3.11
CA SER A 30 -11.96 -16.27 4.54
C SER A 30 -10.76 -16.56 5.47
N PRO A 31 -10.14 -17.76 5.44
CA PRO A 31 -8.93 -18.01 6.24
C PRO A 31 -7.74 -17.13 5.83
N ALA A 32 -7.61 -16.83 4.53
CA ALA A 32 -6.56 -15.97 4.00
C ALA A 32 -6.69 -14.53 4.53
N ILE A 33 -7.93 -14.02 4.60
CA ILE A 33 -8.24 -12.69 5.15
C ILE A 33 -7.95 -12.64 6.66
N GLY A 34 -8.21 -13.73 7.40
CA GLY A 34 -7.88 -13.86 8.82
C GLY A 34 -6.37 -13.81 9.10
N LEU A 35 -5.59 -14.56 8.31
CA LEU A 35 -4.12 -14.56 8.37
C LEU A 35 -3.55 -13.17 8.00
N CYS A 36 -4.07 -12.53 6.95
CA CYS A 36 -3.69 -11.16 6.56
C CYS A 36 -4.03 -10.12 7.64
N ARG A 37 -5.12 -10.32 8.39
CA ARG A 37 -5.44 -9.47 9.55
C ARG A 37 -4.46 -9.66 10.70
N SER A 38 -4.05 -10.90 10.96
CA SER A 38 -3.06 -11.22 12.00
C SER A 38 -1.70 -10.59 11.71
N THR A 39 -1.24 -10.65 10.46
CA THR A 39 0.03 -10.01 10.04
C THR A 39 -0.03 -8.47 10.03
N GLN A 40 -1.22 -7.86 10.04
CA GLN A 40 -1.39 -6.41 10.15
C GLN A 40 -1.58 -5.87 11.58
N ALA A 41 -1.61 -6.74 12.60
CA ALA A 41 -1.53 -6.30 13.99
C ALA A 41 -0.25 -5.48 14.24
N ALA A 42 -0.23 -4.65 15.28
CA ALA A 42 0.94 -3.81 15.61
C ALA A 42 2.24 -4.64 15.67
N THR A 43 2.16 -5.86 16.21
CA THR A 43 3.23 -6.85 16.27
C THR A 43 3.66 -7.35 14.89
N GLY A 44 2.71 -7.61 13.99
CA GLY A 44 2.97 -8.14 12.65
C GLY A 44 3.67 -7.15 11.72
N LYS A 45 3.41 -5.84 11.88
CA LYS A 45 4.14 -4.80 11.13
C LYS A 45 5.63 -4.84 11.41
N THR A 46 6.02 -4.91 12.68
CA THR A 46 7.43 -4.98 13.10
C THR A 46 8.09 -6.23 12.56
N VAL A 47 7.45 -7.40 12.70
CA VAL A 47 7.97 -8.68 12.19
C VAL A 47 8.17 -8.66 10.68
N LEU A 48 7.24 -8.08 9.92
CA LEU A 48 7.37 -7.95 8.46
C LEU A 48 8.51 -7.01 8.07
N TYR A 49 8.72 -5.91 8.80
CA TYR A 49 9.87 -5.03 8.56
C TYR A 49 11.18 -5.75 8.84
N THR A 50 11.28 -6.49 9.95
CA THR A 50 12.50 -7.24 10.27
C THR A 50 12.78 -8.34 9.24
N ILE A 51 11.76 -9.08 8.80
CA ILE A 51 11.90 -10.10 7.75
C ILE A 51 12.31 -9.45 6.43
N GLY A 52 11.68 -8.33 6.05
CA GLY A 52 12.03 -7.59 4.85
C GLY A 52 13.47 -7.07 4.84
N ILE A 53 13.96 -6.55 5.98
CA ILE A 53 15.35 -6.11 6.13
C ILE A 53 16.31 -7.30 6.01
N VAL A 54 16.02 -8.40 6.71
CA VAL A 54 16.87 -9.61 6.67
C VAL A 54 16.92 -10.19 5.26
N LEU A 55 15.78 -10.33 4.58
CA LEU A 55 15.73 -10.79 3.19
C LEU A 55 16.46 -9.81 2.25
N GLY A 56 16.33 -8.50 2.46
CA GLY A 56 17.07 -7.48 1.71
C GLY A 56 18.59 -7.63 1.84
N PHE A 57 19.09 -7.87 3.06
CA PHE A 57 20.50 -8.19 3.28
C PHE A 57 20.88 -9.53 2.65
N LEU A 58 20.00 -10.53 2.69
CA LEU A 58 20.26 -11.86 2.13
C LEU A 58 20.41 -11.83 0.60
N VAL A 59 19.74 -10.91 -0.10
CA VAL A 59 19.91 -10.69 -1.56
C VAL A 59 21.32 -10.19 -1.92
N MET A 60 22.01 -9.50 -1.01
CA MET A 60 23.34 -8.96 -1.31
C MET A 60 24.38 -10.03 -1.58
N SER A 61 24.27 -11.20 -0.95
CA SER A 61 25.21 -12.32 -1.18
C SER A 61 25.16 -12.87 -2.61
N PRO A 62 23.99 -13.29 -3.17
CA PRO A 62 23.93 -13.76 -4.55
C PRO A 62 24.17 -12.63 -5.56
N LEU A 63 23.84 -11.37 -5.25
CA LEU A 63 24.18 -10.23 -6.11
C LEU A 63 25.69 -9.99 -6.17
N TYR A 64 26.38 -10.10 -5.04
CA TYR A 64 27.84 -9.97 -4.98
C TYR A 64 28.53 -11.08 -5.77
N ASP A 65 28.09 -12.33 -5.61
CA ASP A 65 28.60 -13.45 -6.41
C ASP A 65 28.34 -13.21 -7.91
N LEU A 66 27.13 -12.78 -8.28
CA LEU A 66 26.80 -12.51 -9.67
C LEU A 66 27.64 -11.38 -10.28
N SER A 67 27.86 -10.29 -9.54
CA SER A 67 28.70 -9.18 -9.96
C SER A 67 30.16 -9.62 -10.13
N ARG A 68 30.70 -10.38 -9.15
CA ARG A 68 32.07 -10.91 -9.21
C ARG A 68 32.28 -11.86 -10.39
N LEU A 69 31.31 -12.72 -10.67
CA LEU A 69 31.40 -13.67 -11.78
C LEU A 69 31.20 -12.97 -13.14
N SER A 70 30.41 -11.89 -13.20
CA SER A 70 30.23 -11.12 -14.45
C SER A 70 31.47 -10.34 -14.87
N THR A 71 32.31 -9.91 -13.93
CA THR A 71 33.56 -9.18 -14.24
C THR A 71 34.75 -10.10 -14.55
N ARG A 72 34.60 -11.42 -14.35
CA ARG A 72 35.65 -12.40 -14.67
C ARG A 72 35.65 -12.76 -16.15
N SER A 73 36.71 -12.39 -16.87
CA SER A 73 37.00 -12.91 -18.21
C SER A 73 37.51 -14.35 -18.10
N LEU A 74 36.64 -15.33 -18.38
CA LEU A 74 36.98 -16.76 -18.32
C LEU A 74 37.70 -17.18 -19.60
N THR A 75 39.01 -17.43 -19.49
CA THR A 75 39.88 -17.79 -20.62
C THR A 75 39.76 -19.27 -21.00
N THR A 76 39.34 -20.14 -20.07
CA THR A 76 39.32 -21.60 -20.27
C THR A 76 37.89 -22.14 -20.37
N GLU A 77 37.62 -23.06 -21.32
CA GLU A 77 36.28 -23.64 -21.54
C GLU A 77 35.76 -24.45 -20.34
N TRP A 78 36.65 -25.19 -19.67
CA TRP A 78 36.33 -25.93 -18.44
C TRP A 78 35.93 -25.00 -17.28
N GLU A 79 36.51 -23.81 -17.22
CA GLU A 79 36.16 -22.77 -16.24
C GLU A 79 34.79 -22.16 -16.56
N ARG A 80 34.41 -22.05 -17.85
CA ARG A 80 33.08 -21.62 -18.31
C ARG A 80 31.97 -22.59 -17.90
N THR A 81 32.15 -23.91 -18.04
CA THR A 81 31.12 -24.89 -17.64
C THR A 81 30.93 -24.97 -16.13
N GLN A 82 32.01 -24.87 -15.35
CA GLN A 82 31.91 -24.88 -13.88
C GLN A 82 31.28 -23.59 -13.34
N THR A 83 31.59 -22.43 -13.94
CA THR A 83 30.97 -21.14 -13.56
C THR A 83 29.53 -21.02 -14.02
N GLN A 84 29.12 -21.61 -15.14
CA GLN A 84 27.72 -21.64 -15.57
C GLN A 84 26.79 -22.29 -14.53
N GLY A 85 27.24 -23.38 -13.90
CA GLY A 85 26.50 -24.00 -12.79
C GLY A 85 26.32 -23.02 -11.62
N ALA A 86 27.42 -22.42 -11.13
CA ALA A 86 27.40 -21.47 -10.02
C ALA A 86 26.56 -20.20 -10.31
N ILE A 87 26.61 -19.69 -11.53
CA ILE A 87 25.81 -18.54 -12.00
C ILE A 87 24.32 -18.90 -11.98
N SER A 88 23.95 -20.09 -12.45
CA SER A 88 22.56 -20.55 -12.49
C SER A 88 21.95 -20.64 -11.08
N TYR A 89 22.69 -21.16 -10.11
CA TYR A 89 22.26 -21.19 -8.71
C TYR A 89 22.17 -19.80 -8.07
N SER A 90 23.08 -18.88 -8.45
CA SER A 90 23.07 -17.49 -7.96
C SER A 90 21.86 -16.72 -8.49
N TRP A 91 21.51 -16.91 -9.78
CA TRP A 91 20.28 -16.35 -10.36
C TRP A 91 19.01 -16.92 -9.71
N LEU A 92 18.96 -18.24 -9.54
CA LEU A 92 17.81 -18.90 -8.92
C LEU A 92 17.57 -18.40 -7.50
N SER A 93 18.63 -18.34 -6.69
CA SER A 93 18.54 -17.85 -5.31
C SER A 93 18.17 -16.37 -5.25
N ALA A 94 18.77 -15.52 -6.09
CA ALA A 94 18.42 -14.10 -6.16
C ALA A 94 16.94 -13.88 -6.53
N MET A 95 16.45 -14.57 -7.57
CA MET A 95 15.06 -14.46 -8.02
C MET A 95 14.08 -14.98 -6.97
N LEU A 96 14.42 -16.05 -6.25
CA LEU A 96 13.56 -16.61 -5.22
C LEU A 96 13.45 -15.69 -3.99
N ILE A 97 14.55 -15.09 -3.54
CA ILE A 97 14.55 -14.13 -2.44
C ILE A 97 13.80 -12.85 -2.85
N LEU A 98 14.05 -12.35 -4.06
CA LEU A 98 13.35 -11.19 -4.60
C LEU A 98 11.84 -11.47 -4.75
N GLY A 99 11.48 -12.68 -5.17
CA GLY A 99 10.10 -13.16 -5.25
C GLY A 99 9.41 -13.14 -3.89
N CYS A 100 10.08 -13.66 -2.84
CA CYS A 100 9.56 -13.58 -1.47
C CYS A 100 9.39 -12.13 -0.99
N LEU A 101 10.34 -11.25 -1.32
CA LEU A 101 10.29 -9.84 -0.95
C LEU A 101 9.10 -9.12 -1.62
N LEU A 102 8.89 -9.41 -2.91
CA LEU A 102 7.77 -8.89 -3.69
C LEU A 102 6.44 -9.42 -3.18
N GLY A 103 6.36 -10.71 -2.87
CA GLY A 103 5.15 -11.31 -2.31
C GLY A 103 4.76 -10.65 -0.99
N LEU A 104 5.71 -10.42 -0.07
CA LEU A 104 5.45 -9.75 1.21
C LEU A 104 4.92 -8.33 1.00
N PHE A 105 5.47 -7.62 0.00
CA PHE A 105 5.01 -6.29 -0.37
C PHE A 105 3.57 -6.32 -0.92
N VAL A 106 3.28 -7.28 -1.79
CA VAL A 106 1.96 -7.46 -2.41
C VAL A 106 0.91 -7.83 -1.37
N LEU A 107 1.20 -8.80 -0.48
CA LEU A 107 0.33 -9.16 0.65
C LEU A 107 0.02 -7.97 1.56
N ARG A 108 1.03 -7.12 1.81
CA ARG A 108 0.83 -5.89 2.59
C ARG A 108 -0.13 -4.91 1.92
N ARG A 109 0.02 -4.70 0.61
CA ARG A 109 -0.88 -3.84 -0.18
C ARG A 109 -2.30 -4.40 -0.21
N PHE A 110 -2.45 -5.70 -0.45
CA PHE A 110 -3.76 -6.36 -0.42
C PHE A 110 -4.43 -6.29 0.96
N GLY A 111 -3.68 -6.51 2.04
CA GLY A 111 -4.22 -6.39 3.39
C GLY A 111 -4.77 -4.99 3.70
N LEU A 112 -4.13 -3.93 3.19
CA LEU A 112 -4.62 -2.55 3.34
C LEU A 112 -5.94 -2.34 2.59
N ILE A 113 -6.03 -2.84 1.36
CA ILE A 113 -7.25 -2.76 0.54
C ILE A 113 -8.39 -3.55 1.18
N LEU A 114 -8.12 -4.76 1.67
CA LEU A 114 -9.09 -5.58 2.40
C LEU A 114 -9.60 -4.88 3.67
N ARG A 115 -8.73 -4.16 4.38
CA ARG A 115 -9.12 -3.38 5.56
C ARG A 115 -10.05 -2.22 5.18
N GLN A 116 -9.77 -1.52 4.09
CA GLN A 116 -10.64 -0.45 3.58
C GLN A 116 -12.03 -1.00 3.21
N GLN A 117 -12.06 -2.14 2.52
CA GLN A 117 -13.30 -2.84 2.16
C GLN A 117 -14.09 -3.31 3.39
N ALA A 118 -13.41 -3.85 4.41
CA ALA A 118 -14.05 -4.27 5.66
C ALA A 118 -14.61 -3.07 6.45
N LEU A 119 -13.89 -1.95 6.48
CA LEU A 119 -14.36 -0.72 7.12
C LEU A 119 -15.58 -0.14 6.42
N LEU A 120 -15.60 -0.10 5.08
CA LEU A 120 -16.74 0.35 4.28
C LEU A 120 -17.99 -0.51 4.54
N LYS A 121 -17.85 -1.84 4.52
CA LYS A 121 -18.96 -2.76 4.83
C LYS A 121 -19.46 -2.62 6.27
N MET A 122 -18.56 -2.37 7.22
CA MET A 122 -18.95 -2.10 8.61
C MET A 122 -19.68 -0.76 8.75
N SER A 123 -19.24 0.29 8.05
CA SER A 123 -19.93 1.58 8.06
C SER A 123 -21.31 1.50 7.41
N GLU A 124 -21.48 0.73 6.33
CA GLU A 124 -22.80 0.45 5.75
C GLU A 124 -23.68 -0.32 6.73
N GLY A 125 -23.14 -1.33 7.42
CA GLY A 125 -23.89 -2.06 8.46
C GLY A 125 -24.29 -1.19 9.65
N ALA A 126 -23.44 -0.24 10.06
CA ALA A 126 -23.74 0.72 11.11
C ALA A 126 -24.78 1.76 10.65
N LEU A 127 -24.65 2.29 9.43
CA LEU A 127 -25.63 3.17 8.80
C LEU A 127 -27.00 2.47 8.66
N LEU A 128 -27.04 1.21 8.21
CA LEU A 128 -28.27 0.44 8.13
C LEU A 128 -28.90 0.20 9.50
N LYS A 129 -28.11 0.01 10.56
CA LYS A 129 -28.63 -0.06 11.94
C LYS A 129 -29.17 1.29 12.41
N GLN A 130 -28.52 2.39 12.08
CA GLN A 130 -29.01 3.73 12.39
C GLN A 130 -30.29 4.06 11.63
N VAL A 131 -30.37 3.77 10.34
CA VAL A 131 -31.58 3.95 9.51
C VAL A 131 -32.72 3.08 10.03
N LYS A 132 -32.47 1.82 10.40
CA LYS A 132 -33.49 0.96 11.03
C LYS A 132 -33.91 1.45 12.41
N GLY A 133 -32.99 2.01 13.20
CA GLY A 133 -33.28 2.63 14.49
C GLY A 133 -34.15 3.89 14.34
N LEU A 134 -33.83 4.76 13.38
CA LEU A 134 -34.60 5.94 13.00
C LEU A 134 -35.97 5.56 12.44
N GLN A 135 -36.05 4.53 11.59
CA GLN A 135 -37.31 4.01 11.07
C GLN A 135 -38.19 3.42 12.19
N ALA A 136 -37.59 2.69 13.14
CA ALA A 136 -38.30 2.14 14.30
C ALA A 136 -38.81 3.25 15.25
N ALA A 137 -38.04 4.34 15.41
CA ALA A 137 -38.48 5.51 16.15
C ALA A 137 -39.62 6.25 15.43
N TYR A 138 -39.51 6.40 14.10
CA TYR A 138 -40.56 7.02 13.28
C TYR A 138 -41.86 6.22 13.30
N THR A 139 -41.80 4.89 13.23
CA THR A 139 -42.98 4.03 13.35
C THR A 139 -43.61 4.10 14.74
N LYS A 140 -42.81 4.24 15.80
CA LYS A 140 -43.36 4.42 17.16
C LYS A 140 -44.07 5.76 17.33
N ILE A 141 -43.54 6.84 16.77
CA ILE A 141 -44.19 8.16 16.78
C ILE A 141 -45.50 8.13 15.97
N LEU A 142 -45.54 7.34 14.88
CA LEU A 142 -46.74 7.17 14.06
C LEU A 142 -47.80 6.29 14.75
N ASP A 143 -47.39 5.32 15.57
CA ASP A 143 -48.25 4.41 16.33
C ASP A 143 -48.75 5.03 17.66
N GLU A 144 -47.98 5.96 18.24
CA GLU A 144 -48.34 6.75 19.44
C GLU A 144 -49.27 7.95 19.14
N GLN A 145 -49.89 8.02 17.96
CA GLN A 145 -50.92 9.02 17.66
C GLN A 145 -52.36 8.43 17.73
N PRO A 146 -52.93 8.14 18.92
CA PRO A 146 -54.37 8.00 19.05
C PRO A 146 -55.00 9.39 19.23
N GLY A 147 -55.85 9.78 18.27
CA GLY A 147 -56.96 10.71 18.49
C GLY A 147 -56.62 12.10 19.05
N ALA A 148 -56.33 13.05 18.16
CA ALA A 148 -56.43 14.47 18.48
C ALA A 148 -57.91 14.87 18.69
N GLY A 149 -58.36 14.85 19.95
CA GLY A 149 -59.67 15.31 20.39
C GLY A 149 -59.59 16.13 21.67
N LYS A 150 -59.81 17.44 21.53
CA LYS A 150 -60.31 18.43 22.52
C LYS A 150 -59.63 18.54 23.91
N GLY A 151 -58.86 19.63 24.06
CA GLY A 151 -59.11 20.72 25.03
C GLY A 151 -58.85 20.48 26.53
N SER A 152 -57.87 21.19 27.10
CA SER A 152 -57.99 21.90 28.38
C SER A 152 -56.73 22.70 28.70
N SER A 153 -56.93 23.84 29.35
CA SER A 153 -56.04 24.93 29.75
C SER A 153 -55.08 24.67 30.93
N ALA A 154 -53.79 25.04 30.75
CA ALA A 154 -52.75 25.55 31.72
C ALA A 154 -52.37 24.71 32.99
N PRO A 155 -51.19 24.87 33.64
CA PRO A 155 -50.12 25.89 33.49
C PRO A 155 -48.64 25.40 33.45
N SER A 156 -47.84 26.06 32.59
CA SER A 156 -46.49 26.65 32.78
C SER A 156 -45.43 26.12 33.80
N SER A 157 -45.07 24.82 33.83
CA SER A 157 -43.79 24.41 34.45
C SER A 157 -42.98 23.38 33.66
N THR A 158 -43.64 22.51 32.90
CA THR A 158 -42.97 21.44 32.13
C THR A 158 -42.31 21.96 30.85
N ASN A 159 -42.94 22.94 30.18
CA ASN A 159 -42.40 23.57 28.97
C ASN A 159 -41.07 24.30 29.19
N GLN A 160 -40.75 24.69 30.42
CA GLN A 160 -39.52 25.42 30.72
C GLN A 160 -38.32 24.46 30.79
N ALA A 161 -38.51 23.26 31.35
CA ALA A 161 -37.51 22.20 31.38
C ALA A 161 -37.20 21.68 29.97
N ASP A 162 -38.23 21.42 29.17
CA ASP A 162 -38.06 20.99 27.77
C ASP A 162 -37.40 22.08 26.92
N SER A 163 -37.77 23.35 27.12
CA SER A 163 -37.13 24.46 26.41
C SER A 163 -35.66 24.65 26.81
N THR A 164 -35.27 24.38 28.06
CA THR A 164 -33.85 24.42 28.47
C THR A 164 -33.06 23.22 27.94
N TYR A 165 -33.67 22.03 27.88
CA TYR A 165 -33.04 20.83 27.33
C TYR A 165 -32.80 20.98 25.82
N LEU A 166 -33.83 21.39 25.07
CA LEU A 166 -33.74 21.67 23.63
C LEU A 166 -32.73 22.77 23.29
N LYS A 167 -32.59 23.80 24.13
CA LYS A 167 -31.58 24.85 23.95
C LYS A 167 -30.16 24.34 24.17
N ASN A 168 -29.96 23.44 25.13
CA ASN A 168 -28.64 22.84 25.37
C ASN A 168 -28.25 21.89 24.23
N GLU A 169 -29.19 21.08 23.73
CA GLU A 169 -28.98 20.17 22.60
C GLU A 169 -28.70 20.94 21.29
N LEU A 170 -29.40 22.06 21.06
CA LEU A 170 -29.12 22.96 19.94
C LEU A 170 -27.72 23.58 20.03
N ARG A 171 -27.28 23.93 21.25
CA ARG A 171 -25.95 24.51 21.49
C ARG A 171 -24.85 23.48 21.27
N GLU A 172 -25.05 22.25 21.75
CA GLU A 172 -24.12 21.13 21.55
C GLU A 172 -24.04 20.75 20.06
N ALA A 173 -25.17 20.73 19.35
CA ALA A 173 -25.19 20.53 17.91
C ALA A 173 -24.46 21.64 17.14
N GLN A 174 -24.60 22.90 17.55
CA GLN A 174 -23.87 24.02 16.95
C GLN A 174 -22.36 23.97 17.24
N GLU A 175 -21.96 23.56 18.44
CA GLU A 175 -20.55 23.38 18.81
C GLU A 175 -19.93 22.22 18.02
N ALA A 176 -20.65 21.10 17.88
CA ALA A 176 -20.24 19.97 17.04
C ALA A 176 -20.14 20.36 15.56
N GLN A 177 -21.09 21.16 15.04
CA GLN A 177 -21.04 21.66 13.67
C GLN A 177 -19.83 22.57 13.45
N ARG A 178 -19.50 23.48 14.38
CA ARG A 178 -18.31 24.33 14.30
C ARG A 178 -17.01 23.53 14.33
N LEU A 179 -16.94 22.50 15.17
CA LEU A 179 -15.78 21.59 15.20
C LEU A 179 -15.65 20.80 13.88
N ALA A 180 -16.77 20.36 13.31
CA ALA A 180 -16.76 19.68 12.02
C ALA A 180 -16.36 20.62 10.86
N GLU A 181 -16.84 21.87 10.86
CA GLU A 181 -16.49 22.87 9.84
C GLU A 181 -15.01 23.28 9.91
N THR A 182 -14.46 23.44 11.11
CA THR A 182 -13.03 23.72 11.30
C THR A 182 -12.15 22.55 10.85
N ALA A 183 -12.50 21.32 11.21
CA ALA A 183 -11.81 20.11 10.75
C ALA A 183 -11.88 19.95 9.22
N LYS A 184 -13.04 20.27 8.62
CA LYS A 184 -13.21 20.25 7.16
C LYS A 184 -12.31 21.29 6.48
N HIS A 185 -12.28 22.52 7.00
CA HIS A 185 -11.44 23.57 6.45
C HIS A 185 -9.94 23.24 6.57
N GLU A 186 -9.51 22.64 7.69
CA GLU A 186 -8.13 22.17 7.86
C GLU A 186 -7.78 21.05 6.86
N ALA A 187 -8.69 20.10 6.65
CA ALA A 187 -8.52 19.05 5.65
C ALA A 187 -8.43 19.61 4.22
N GLU A 188 -9.27 20.60 3.87
CA GLU A 188 -9.24 21.27 2.56
C GLU A 188 -7.90 21.98 2.33
N ASN A 189 -7.40 22.71 3.34
CA ASN A 189 -6.10 23.36 3.29
C ASN A 189 -4.96 22.35 3.11
N ASN A 190 -5.01 21.20 3.79
CA ASN A 190 -3.99 20.16 3.65
C ASN A 190 -4.01 19.54 2.24
N VAL A 191 -5.19 19.27 1.69
CA VAL A 191 -5.32 18.81 0.29
C VAL A 191 -4.75 19.83 -0.69
N GLN A 192 -5.02 21.13 -0.47
CA GLN A 192 -4.48 22.18 -1.33
C GLN A 192 -2.96 22.31 -1.21
N ALA A 193 -2.40 22.16 0.01
CA ALA A 193 -0.96 22.13 0.24
C ALA A 193 -0.29 20.95 -0.47
N ILE A 194 -0.86 19.74 -0.35
CA ILE A 194 -0.37 18.54 -1.04
C ILE A 194 -0.41 18.76 -2.55
N LYS A 195 -1.51 19.28 -3.09
CA LYS A 195 -1.64 19.57 -4.52
C LYS A 195 -0.56 20.52 -5.03
N ASN A 196 -0.25 21.57 -4.26
CA ASN A 196 0.80 22.52 -4.61
C ASN A 196 2.18 21.87 -4.54
N GLN A 197 2.43 21.02 -3.54
CA GLN A 197 3.68 20.26 -3.43
C GLN A 197 3.86 19.27 -4.58
N SER A 198 2.80 18.57 -4.98
CA SER A 198 2.81 17.66 -6.14
C SER A 198 3.18 18.38 -7.44
N LYS A 199 2.60 19.57 -7.68
CA LYS A 199 2.96 20.40 -8.83
C LYS A 199 4.41 20.87 -8.79
N GLY A 200 4.97 21.12 -7.60
CA GLY A 200 6.38 21.45 -7.44
C GLY A 200 7.28 20.27 -7.81
N LEU A 201 6.94 19.06 -7.35
CA LEU A 201 7.67 17.83 -7.66
C LEU A 201 7.64 17.49 -9.16
N GLU A 202 6.51 17.68 -9.82
CA GLU A 202 6.36 17.48 -11.26
C GLU A 202 7.33 18.37 -12.06
N LYS A 203 7.45 19.65 -11.68
CA LYS A 203 8.40 20.57 -12.33
C LYS A 203 9.86 20.18 -12.11
N GLU A 204 10.23 19.75 -10.91
CA GLU A 204 11.58 19.28 -10.64
C GLU A 204 11.87 17.97 -11.40
N TYR A 205 10.86 17.10 -11.52
CA TYR A 205 10.99 15.88 -12.31
C TYR A 205 11.24 16.19 -13.80
N ASP A 206 10.46 17.10 -14.39
CA ASP A 206 10.65 17.52 -15.79
C ASP A 206 12.03 18.15 -16.01
N ARG A 207 12.48 18.98 -15.06
CA ARG A 207 13.82 19.58 -15.11
C ARG A 207 14.92 18.53 -15.04
N LEU A 208 14.82 17.57 -14.12
CA LEU A 208 15.78 16.46 -14.00
C LEU A 208 15.79 15.58 -15.26
N LEU A 209 14.64 15.38 -15.89
CA LEU A 209 14.54 14.65 -17.15
C LEU A 209 15.29 15.40 -18.28
N ALA A 210 15.09 16.71 -18.37
CA ALA A 210 15.79 17.56 -19.32
C ALA A 210 17.32 17.58 -19.08
N GLU A 211 17.76 17.68 -17.82
CA GLU A 211 19.18 17.58 -17.45
C GLU A 211 19.75 16.20 -17.81
N ASN A 212 19.00 15.12 -17.63
CA ASN A 212 19.43 13.77 -17.99
C ASN A 212 19.60 13.61 -19.51
N ASP A 213 18.68 14.16 -20.30
CA ASP A 213 18.75 14.11 -21.75
C ASP A 213 19.89 14.98 -22.30
N ASP A 214 20.15 16.14 -21.71
CA ASP A 214 21.32 16.97 -22.05
C ASP A 214 22.62 16.22 -21.75
N LEU A 215 22.75 15.60 -20.57
CA LEU A 215 23.92 14.79 -20.22
C LEU A 215 24.14 13.61 -21.18
N LYS A 216 23.07 12.95 -21.63
CA LYS A 216 23.16 11.90 -22.66
C LYS A 216 23.63 12.44 -24.00
N GLN A 217 23.14 13.62 -24.42
CA GLN A 217 23.59 14.27 -25.64
C GLN A 217 25.06 14.68 -25.55
N GLN A 218 25.51 15.21 -24.40
CA GLN A 218 26.91 15.52 -24.15
C GLN A 218 27.77 14.24 -24.26
N LEU A 219 27.38 13.14 -23.60
CA LEU A 219 28.05 11.85 -23.71
C LEU A 219 28.13 11.36 -25.16
N ALA A 220 27.03 11.43 -25.92
CA ALA A 220 27.01 11.04 -27.33
C ALA A 220 27.93 11.91 -28.20
N ARG A 221 28.03 13.21 -27.89
CA ARG A 221 28.96 14.14 -28.57
C ARG A 221 30.43 13.90 -28.23
N PHE A 222 30.75 13.35 -27.05
CA PHE A 222 32.11 12.96 -26.69
C PHE A 222 32.49 11.54 -27.16
N GLN A 223 31.51 10.71 -27.53
CA GLN A 223 31.73 9.35 -28.06
C GLN A 223 32.24 9.23 -29.53
N PRO A 224 32.30 10.24 -30.41
CA PRO A 224 32.70 10.04 -31.81
C PRO A 224 34.22 10.12 -32.05
N SER A 225 35.08 10.05 -31.03
CA SER A 225 36.55 10.11 -31.22
C SER A 225 37.33 8.86 -30.81
N PHE A 226 36.76 7.93 -30.04
CA PHE A 226 37.51 6.74 -29.59
C PHE A 226 37.39 5.52 -30.52
N GLY A 227 36.39 5.49 -31.41
CA GLY A 227 36.18 4.37 -32.36
C GLY A 227 36.73 4.58 -33.77
N ALA A 228 36.90 5.84 -34.22
CA ALA A 228 37.24 6.13 -35.61
C ALA A 228 38.74 6.02 -35.95
N ASN A 229 39.64 6.11 -34.96
CA ASN A 229 41.10 5.98 -35.19
C ASN A 229 41.62 4.53 -35.14
N ALA A 230 40.80 3.54 -34.82
CA ALA A 230 41.23 2.14 -34.71
C ALA A 230 41.09 1.32 -36.01
N ALA A 231 40.48 1.88 -37.07
CA ALA A 231 40.14 1.14 -38.30
C ALA A 231 41.07 1.44 -39.51
N GLY A 232 42.10 2.29 -39.36
CA GLY A 232 42.90 2.81 -40.48
C GLY A 232 44.26 2.14 -40.74
N GLY A 233 44.64 1.08 -40.03
CA GLY A 233 46.03 0.59 -40.02
C GLY A 233 46.22 -0.88 -40.34
N ARG A 234 45.88 -1.34 -41.55
CA ARG A 234 46.41 -2.59 -42.12
C ARG A 234 46.18 -2.67 -43.63
N LYS A 235 47.03 -1.99 -44.38
CA LYS A 235 47.37 -2.38 -45.75
C LYS A 235 48.86 -2.09 -45.94
N ASP A 236 49.52 -3.01 -46.61
CA ASP A 236 50.88 -2.90 -47.16
C ASP A 236 52.02 -3.34 -46.22
N ARG A 237 52.29 -4.65 -46.19
CA ARG A 237 53.56 -5.28 -46.58
C ARG A 237 53.50 -6.80 -46.50
#